data_AF-A0A5B2VUP0-F1
#
_entry.id   AF-A0A5B2VUP0-F1
#
_cell.length_a   1.000
_cell.length_b   1.000
_cell.length_c   1.000
_cell.angle_alpha   90.00
_cell.angle_beta   90.00
_cell.angle_gamma   90.00
#
_symmetry.space_group_name_H-M   'P 1'
#
loop_
_entity.id
_entity.type
_entity.pdbx_description
1 polymer ?
#
loop_
_entity_poly.entity_id
_entity_poly.type
_entity_poly.pdbx_seq_one_letter_code
_entity_poly.pdbx_strand_id
1 'polypeptide(L)'
;MQTQHISFEHLTAANSGHLVRKDVLKQRIKNTQLDTAATSFSVAEWTTEDNVAAIAWSFSYTIFGEALLASTSKGVCFIGFTNDDRANTLAGFQRRFPDNPMVEASSPLQEDALRLMNDPALRLLLHLHLKGTAFQLEIWHKLLRIPFGGLTTYMALTGNRQDARAIGSAVGANPVAYLVPCHRVIRTDGSFHGYHWGTALKRKLLVYEVPDTQPVLF
;
A
#
# COMPACT_ATOMS: atom_id res chain seq x y z
N MET A 1 -8.29 21.42 -27.86
CA MET A 1 -7.52 21.38 -26.60
C MET A 1 -6.77 20.06 -26.59
N GLN A 2 -5.47 20.10 -26.88
CA GLN A 2 -4.61 18.93 -26.97
C GLN A 2 -4.33 18.38 -25.57
N THR A 3 -4.76 17.13 -25.33
CA THR A 3 -4.34 16.31 -24.22
C THR A 3 -2.86 16.01 -24.40
N GLN A 4 -2.00 16.56 -23.52
CA GLN A 4 -0.59 16.18 -23.50
C GLN A 4 -0.50 14.74 -23.00
N HIS A 5 -0.35 13.81 -23.96
CA HIS A 5 0.16 12.48 -23.74
C HIS A 5 1.60 12.62 -23.22
N ILE A 6 1.79 12.55 -21.91
CA ILE A 6 3.12 12.32 -21.34
C ILE A 6 3.43 10.85 -21.64
N SER A 7 4.27 10.61 -22.65
CA SER A 7 4.69 9.27 -23.05
C SER A 7 5.48 8.59 -21.94
N PHE A 8 5.16 7.33 -21.71
CA PHE A 8 5.70 6.44 -20.65
C PHE A 8 7.23 6.25 -20.73
N GLU A 9 7.86 6.62 -21.85
CA GLU A 9 9.30 6.45 -22.10
C GLU A 9 10.19 7.40 -21.29
N HIS A 10 9.68 8.56 -20.85
CA HIS A 10 10.49 9.49 -20.04
C HIS A 10 10.61 9.11 -18.56
N LEU A 11 9.72 8.26 -18.03
CA LEU A 11 9.77 7.81 -16.62
C LEU A 11 10.58 6.52 -16.43
N THR A 12 10.80 5.75 -17.50
CA THR A 12 11.53 4.47 -17.45
C THR A 12 13.03 4.63 -17.69
N ALA A 13 13.46 5.66 -18.43
CA ALA A 13 14.88 5.86 -18.77
C ALA A 13 15.75 6.47 -17.65
N ALA A 14 15.15 7.04 -16.59
CA ALA A 14 15.90 7.74 -15.53
C ALA A 14 16.16 6.91 -14.25
N ASN A 15 15.71 5.64 -14.18
CA ASN A 15 15.60 4.92 -12.90
C ASN A 15 16.72 3.89 -12.59
N SER A 16 17.79 3.88 -13.37
CA SER A 16 18.96 3.03 -13.15
C SER A 16 19.99 3.73 -12.25
N GLY A 17 19.65 3.99 -10.97
CA GLY A 17 20.69 4.38 -9.99
C GLY A 17 20.27 5.14 -8.72
N HIS A 18 19.01 5.52 -8.53
CA HIS A 18 18.66 6.38 -7.39
C HIS A 18 18.67 5.64 -6.04
N LEU A 19 19.78 5.77 -5.32
CA LEU A 19 19.88 5.38 -3.92
C LEU A 19 19.16 6.44 -3.08
N VAL A 20 18.00 6.10 -2.49
CA VAL A 20 17.38 6.98 -1.49
C VAL A 20 18.34 7.13 -0.32
N ARG A 21 18.85 8.34 -0.08
CA ARG A 21 19.86 8.57 0.94
C ARG A 21 19.28 8.33 2.34
N LYS A 22 20.03 7.63 3.20
CA LYS A 22 19.56 7.23 4.54
C LYS A 22 19.27 8.43 5.44
N ASP A 23 20.02 9.51 5.32
CA ASP A 23 19.80 10.77 6.04
C ASP A 23 18.44 11.40 5.70
N VAL A 24 18.06 11.41 4.42
CA VAL A 24 16.73 11.87 3.97
C VAL A 24 15.62 11.03 4.59
N LEU A 25 15.76 9.69 4.59
CA LEU A 25 14.79 8.79 5.21
C LEU A 25 14.69 8.99 6.73
N LYS A 26 15.82 9.19 7.40
CA LYS A 26 15.86 9.50 8.84
C LYS A 26 15.19 10.83 9.16
N GLN A 27 15.36 11.85 8.31
CA GLN A 27 14.65 13.12 8.49
C GLN A 27 13.15 12.96 8.27
N ARG A 28 12.73 12.19 7.27
CA ARG A 28 11.32 11.85 7.07
C ARG A 28 10.71 11.17 8.29
N ILE A 29 11.40 10.19 8.91
CA ILE A 29 10.94 9.58 10.17
C ILE A 29 10.72 10.65 11.25
N LYS A 30 11.70 11.54 11.46
CA LYS A 30 11.62 12.59 12.50
C LYS A 30 10.51 13.60 12.25
N ASN A 31 10.27 13.95 11.00
CA ASN A 31 9.32 14.99 10.60
C ASN A 31 7.89 14.46 10.40
N THR A 32 7.70 13.14 10.47
CA THR A 32 6.39 12.54 10.25
C THR A 32 5.46 12.84 11.42
N GLN A 33 4.39 13.58 11.13
CA GLN A 33 3.27 13.78 12.03
C GLN A 33 2.16 12.83 11.60
N LEU A 34 1.71 11.96 12.50
CA LEU A 34 0.62 11.04 12.19
C LEU A 34 -0.68 11.82 12.02
N ASP A 35 -1.46 11.42 11.01
CA ASP A 35 -2.83 11.86 10.89
C ASP A 35 -3.62 11.35 12.11
N THR A 36 -4.24 12.28 12.82
CA THR A 36 -5.00 11.98 14.03
C THR A 36 -6.40 11.49 13.73
N ALA A 37 -6.92 11.79 12.53
CA ALA A 37 -8.29 11.47 12.14
C ALA A 37 -8.38 10.44 11.01
N ALA A 38 -7.30 10.20 10.25
CA ALA A 38 -7.24 9.24 9.13
C ALA A 38 -8.43 9.37 8.16
N THR A 39 -8.87 10.61 7.89
CA THR A 39 -10.18 10.91 7.30
C THR A 39 -10.34 10.44 5.85
N SER A 40 -9.26 10.00 5.22
CA SER A 40 -9.26 9.49 3.83
C SER A 40 -9.73 8.03 3.73
N PHE A 41 -9.85 7.31 4.85
CA PHE A 41 -10.23 5.90 4.86
C PHE A 41 -11.37 5.64 5.83
N SER A 42 -12.36 4.86 5.38
CA SER A 42 -13.25 4.14 6.29
C SER A 42 -12.88 2.65 6.25
N VAL A 43 -12.78 2.02 7.42
CA VAL A 43 -12.38 0.61 7.52
C VAL A 43 -13.54 -0.19 8.11
N ALA A 44 -14.02 -1.17 7.35
CA ALA A 44 -14.79 -2.28 7.88
C ALA A 44 -13.83 -3.44 8.19
N GLU A 45 -13.94 -4.02 9.38
CA GLU A 45 -13.21 -5.24 9.73
C GLU A 45 -14.03 -6.47 9.33
N TRP A 46 -13.35 -7.48 8.80
CA TRP A 46 -13.97 -8.71 8.33
C TRP A 46 -14.53 -9.52 9.49
N THR A 47 -15.78 -9.96 9.35
CA THR A 47 -16.49 -10.80 10.34
C THR A 47 -16.75 -12.20 9.81
N THR A 48 -17.31 -13.09 10.62
CA THR A 48 -17.68 -14.45 10.17
C THR A 48 -18.74 -14.44 9.07
N GLU A 49 -19.64 -13.46 9.06
CA GLU A 49 -20.69 -13.29 8.04
C GLU A 49 -20.09 -12.97 6.66
N ASP A 50 -18.90 -12.37 6.63
CA ASP A 50 -18.22 -11.98 5.39
C ASP A 50 -17.56 -13.17 4.67
N ASN A 51 -17.46 -14.35 5.31
CA ASN A 51 -16.86 -15.54 4.69
C ASN A 51 -17.65 -16.07 3.48
N VAL A 52 -18.91 -15.64 3.31
CA VAL A 52 -19.74 -15.97 2.14
C VAL A 52 -19.93 -14.79 1.19
N ALA A 53 -19.32 -13.63 1.48
CA ALA A 53 -19.45 -12.45 0.65
C ALA A 53 -18.79 -12.67 -0.72
N ALA A 54 -19.47 -12.26 -1.80
CA ALA A 54 -18.86 -12.26 -3.12
C ALA A 54 -17.75 -11.20 -3.22
N ILE A 55 -16.66 -11.55 -3.89
CA ILE A 55 -15.53 -10.67 -4.14
C ILE A 55 -15.39 -10.45 -5.65
N ALA A 56 -15.59 -9.21 -6.08
CA ALA A 56 -15.22 -8.78 -7.43
C ALA A 56 -13.71 -8.56 -7.48
N TRP A 57 -13.05 -8.98 -8.55
CA TRP A 57 -11.62 -8.78 -8.75
C TRP A 57 -11.27 -8.50 -10.20
N SER A 58 -10.23 -7.70 -10.42
CA SER A 58 -9.70 -7.42 -11.75
C SER A 58 -8.20 -7.10 -11.70
N PHE A 59 -7.49 -7.31 -12.81
CA PHE A 59 -6.15 -6.77 -13.00
C PHE A 59 -6.23 -5.35 -13.59
N SER A 60 -5.41 -4.44 -13.08
CA SER A 60 -5.31 -3.06 -13.59
C SER A 60 -3.89 -2.55 -13.51
N TYR A 61 -3.51 -1.70 -14.46
CA TYR A 61 -2.21 -1.03 -14.46
C TYR A 61 -2.23 0.22 -13.59
N THR A 62 -1.21 0.32 -12.74
CA THR A 62 -0.92 1.52 -11.93
C THR A 62 0.40 2.12 -12.36
N ILE A 63 0.72 3.32 -11.88
CA ILE A 63 2.05 3.93 -12.09
C ILE A 63 3.22 3.10 -11.52
N PHE A 64 2.96 2.09 -10.68
CA PHE A 64 3.98 1.22 -10.09
C PHE A 64 4.08 -0.17 -10.73
N GLY A 65 3.27 -0.42 -11.77
CA GLY A 65 3.11 -1.72 -12.39
C GLY A 65 1.68 -2.24 -12.24
N GLU A 66 1.47 -3.44 -12.77
CA GLU A 66 0.17 -4.10 -12.71
C GLU A 66 -0.14 -4.63 -11.31
N ALA A 67 -1.41 -4.52 -10.91
CA ALA A 67 -1.91 -5.07 -9.66
C ALA A 67 -3.24 -5.79 -9.87
N LEU A 68 -3.49 -6.81 -9.06
CA LEU A 68 -4.82 -7.37 -8.83
C LEU A 68 -5.50 -6.51 -7.76
N LEU A 69 -6.66 -5.96 -8.07
CA LEU A 69 -7.53 -5.27 -7.12
C LEU A 69 -8.76 -6.14 -6.87
N ALA A 70 -9.18 -6.24 -5.61
CA ALA A 70 -10.39 -6.96 -5.25
C ALA A 70 -11.20 -6.21 -4.18
N SER A 71 -12.52 -6.33 -4.26
CA SER A 71 -13.46 -5.65 -3.38
C SER A 71 -14.69 -6.51 -3.11
N THR A 72 -15.21 -6.34 -1.90
CA THR A 72 -16.57 -6.74 -1.53
C THR A 72 -17.50 -5.54 -1.66
N SER A 73 -18.78 -5.71 -1.37
CA SER A 73 -19.72 -4.58 -1.23
C SER A 73 -19.35 -3.59 -0.12
N LYS A 74 -18.55 -4.00 0.88
CA LYS A 74 -18.12 -3.15 2.00
C LYS A 74 -16.87 -2.31 1.71
N GLY A 75 -16.08 -2.65 0.71
CA GLY A 75 -14.80 -2.00 0.45
C GLY A 75 -13.77 -2.85 -0.27
N VAL A 76 -12.66 -2.22 -0.64
CA VAL A 76 -11.47 -2.87 -1.19
C VAL A 76 -10.86 -3.78 -0.13
N CYS A 77 -10.74 -5.07 -0.44
CA CYS A 77 -10.26 -6.08 0.49
C CYS A 77 -8.89 -6.66 0.11
N PHE A 78 -8.45 -6.42 -1.13
CA PHE A 78 -7.14 -6.86 -1.59
C PHE A 78 -6.58 -5.94 -2.68
N ILE A 79 -5.28 -5.64 -2.58
CA ILE A 79 -4.48 -5.10 -3.66
C ILE A 79 -3.13 -5.82 -3.61
N GLY A 80 -2.75 -6.47 -4.70
CA GLY A 80 -1.46 -7.16 -4.82
C GLY A 80 -0.79 -6.86 -6.16
N PHE A 81 0.43 -6.33 -6.12
CA PHE A 81 1.23 -6.11 -7.33
C PHE A 81 1.68 -7.43 -7.93
N THR A 82 1.65 -7.53 -9.27
CA THR A 82 1.91 -8.79 -9.97
C THR A 82 3.38 -9.13 -10.04
N ASN A 83 4.26 -8.12 -10.15
CA ASN A 83 5.69 -8.31 -10.43
C ASN A 83 5.91 -9.31 -11.59
N ASP A 84 5.14 -9.14 -12.66
CA ASP A 84 5.14 -9.99 -13.86
C ASP A 84 4.65 -11.44 -13.63
N ASP A 85 4.05 -11.74 -12.47
CA ASP A 85 3.45 -13.04 -12.14
C ASP A 85 2.00 -12.89 -11.66
N ARG A 86 1.10 -12.74 -12.64
CA ARG A 86 -0.36 -12.71 -12.39
C ARG A 86 -0.85 -13.99 -11.71
N ALA A 87 -0.33 -15.15 -12.09
CA ALA A 87 -0.81 -16.44 -11.60
C ALA A 87 -0.54 -16.61 -10.11
N ASN A 88 0.68 -16.30 -9.65
CA ASN A 88 1.02 -16.34 -8.24
C ASN A 88 0.24 -15.30 -7.43
N THR A 89 0.00 -14.11 -8.01
CA THR A 89 -0.80 -13.06 -7.37
C THR A 89 -2.25 -13.48 -7.18
N LEU A 90 -2.87 -14.05 -8.22
CA LEU A 90 -4.23 -14.61 -8.15
C LEU A 90 -4.30 -15.76 -7.13
N ALA A 91 -3.33 -16.67 -7.14
CA ALA A 91 -3.27 -17.77 -6.18
C ALA A 91 -3.09 -17.26 -4.73
N GLY A 92 -2.31 -16.19 -4.53
CA GLY A 92 -2.16 -15.53 -3.23
C GLY A 92 -3.46 -14.90 -2.73
N PHE A 93 -4.18 -14.21 -3.61
CA PHE A 93 -5.51 -13.69 -3.35
C PHE A 93 -6.51 -14.82 -2.98
N GLN A 94 -6.57 -15.88 -3.77
CA GLN A 94 -7.44 -17.05 -3.51
C GLN A 94 -7.14 -17.73 -2.17
N ARG A 95 -5.86 -17.93 -1.82
CA ARG A 95 -5.47 -18.48 -0.50
C ARG A 95 -5.96 -17.63 0.66
N ARG A 96 -6.15 -16.32 0.47
CA ARG A 96 -6.61 -15.41 1.53
C ARG A 96 -8.13 -15.47 1.74
N PHE A 97 -8.87 -15.79 0.68
CA PHE A 97 -10.32 -15.85 0.66
C PHE A 97 -10.81 -17.20 0.10
N PRO A 98 -10.48 -18.34 0.73
CA PRO A 98 -10.67 -19.66 0.15
C PRO A 98 -12.15 -20.03 -0.08
N ASP A 99 -13.05 -19.50 0.75
CA ASP A 99 -14.48 -19.86 0.75
C ASP A 99 -15.37 -18.81 0.04
N ASN A 100 -14.79 -17.67 -0.34
CA ASN A 100 -15.54 -16.56 -0.90
C ASN A 100 -15.81 -16.77 -2.40
N PRO A 101 -17.05 -16.61 -2.88
CA PRO A 101 -17.33 -16.57 -4.31
C PRO A 101 -16.56 -15.45 -5.00
N MET A 102 -15.88 -15.75 -6.10
CA MET A 102 -15.07 -14.77 -6.83
C MET A 102 -15.65 -14.49 -8.22
N VAL A 103 -15.74 -13.21 -8.57
CA VAL A 103 -16.22 -12.74 -9.87
C VAL A 103 -15.14 -11.89 -10.51
N GLU A 104 -14.67 -12.28 -11.70
CA GLU A 104 -13.72 -11.48 -12.46
C GLU A 104 -14.46 -10.29 -13.10
N ALA A 105 -14.43 -9.15 -12.42
CA ALA A 105 -15.05 -7.90 -12.82
C ALA A 105 -14.45 -6.73 -12.03
N SER A 106 -14.35 -5.56 -12.66
CA SER A 106 -14.08 -4.31 -11.93
C SER A 106 -15.28 -3.91 -11.09
N SER A 107 -15.06 -3.03 -10.11
CA SER A 107 -16.12 -2.38 -9.34
C SER A 107 -15.79 -0.91 -9.10
N PRO A 108 -16.78 -0.06 -8.79
CA PRO A 108 -16.52 1.36 -8.47
C PRO A 108 -15.50 1.56 -7.35
N LEU A 109 -15.50 0.68 -6.35
CA LEU A 109 -14.53 0.70 -5.24
C LEU A 109 -13.08 0.46 -5.72
N GLN A 110 -12.90 -0.42 -6.71
CA GLN A 110 -11.58 -0.67 -7.31
C GLN A 110 -11.14 0.51 -8.19
N GLU A 111 -12.08 1.14 -8.89
CA GLU A 111 -11.81 2.31 -9.73
C GLU A 111 -11.38 3.53 -8.90
N ASP A 112 -12.05 3.79 -7.77
CA ASP A 112 -11.65 4.87 -6.85
C ASP A 112 -10.28 4.60 -6.22
N ALA A 113 -10.00 3.34 -5.85
CA ALA A 113 -8.67 2.95 -5.40
C ALA A 113 -7.61 3.20 -6.48
N LEU A 114 -7.87 2.80 -7.72
CA LEU A 114 -6.96 3.00 -8.85
C LEU A 114 -6.71 4.49 -9.11
N ARG A 115 -7.75 5.33 -9.04
CA ARG A 115 -7.63 6.78 -9.19
C ARG A 115 -6.72 7.37 -8.12
N LEU A 116 -6.94 7.03 -6.84
CA LEU A 116 -6.09 7.52 -5.74
C LEU A 116 -4.63 7.02 -5.86
N MET A 117 -4.42 5.78 -6.33
CA MET A 117 -3.07 5.24 -6.56
C MET A 117 -2.30 5.98 -7.65
N ASN A 118 -3.00 6.51 -8.65
CA ASN A 118 -2.40 7.27 -9.76
C ASN A 118 -2.33 8.77 -9.47
N ASP A 119 -3.19 9.30 -8.60
CA ASP A 119 -3.18 10.69 -8.13
C ASP A 119 -3.44 10.76 -6.60
N PRO A 120 -2.37 10.78 -5.78
CA PRO A 120 -2.49 10.82 -4.32
C PRO A 120 -2.99 12.17 -3.79
N ALA A 121 -3.10 13.21 -4.64
CA ALA A 121 -3.66 14.50 -4.25
C ALA A 121 -5.20 14.47 -4.24
N LEU A 122 -5.82 13.45 -4.86
CA LEU A 122 -7.26 13.28 -4.84
C LEU A 122 -7.81 13.17 -3.42
N ARG A 123 -8.91 13.88 -3.19
CA ARG A 123 -9.67 13.83 -1.94
C ARG A 123 -10.86 12.90 -2.13
N LEU A 124 -10.61 11.60 -2.00
CA LEU A 124 -11.63 10.55 -2.04
C LEU A 124 -11.66 9.83 -0.69
N LEU A 125 -12.86 9.54 -0.20
CA LEU A 125 -13.04 8.61 0.92
C LEU A 125 -12.95 7.19 0.37
N LEU A 126 -11.90 6.44 0.72
CA LEU A 126 -11.80 5.03 0.34
C LEU A 126 -12.36 4.12 1.41
N HIS A 127 -13.19 3.17 0.96
CA HIS A 127 -13.73 2.12 1.81
C HIS A 127 -12.82 0.89 1.73
N LEU A 128 -12.25 0.49 2.86
CA LEU A 128 -11.45 -0.72 3.01
C LEU A 128 -12.23 -1.78 3.76
N HIS A 129 -12.08 -3.04 3.36
CA HIS A 129 -12.65 -4.18 4.07
C HIS A 129 -11.52 -5.16 4.45
N LEU A 130 -11.03 -5.06 5.69
CA LEU A 130 -9.79 -5.70 6.11
C LEU A 130 -10.05 -7.02 6.84
N LYS A 131 -9.54 -8.12 6.27
CA LYS A 131 -9.50 -9.46 6.90
C LYS A 131 -8.14 -9.70 7.54
N GLY A 132 -8.09 -9.93 8.84
CA GLY A 132 -6.84 -10.17 9.58
C GLY A 132 -7.08 -10.56 11.03
N THR A 133 -6.01 -10.92 11.75
CA THR A 133 -6.08 -11.10 13.21
C THR A 133 -6.25 -9.75 13.91
N ALA A 134 -6.71 -9.75 15.18
CA ALA A 134 -6.85 -8.52 15.96
C ALA A 134 -5.56 -7.67 15.99
N PHE A 135 -4.40 -8.33 16.14
CA PHE A 135 -3.10 -7.65 16.11
C PHE A 135 -2.73 -7.12 14.72
N GLN A 136 -3.05 -7.84 13.65
CA GLN A 136 -2.85 -7.37 12.29
C GLN A 136 -3.69 -6.12 12.00
N LEU A 137 -4.98 -6.15 12.36
CA LEU A 137 -5.90 -5.03 12.21
C LEU A 137 -5.42 -3.81 13.01
N GLU A 138 -5.01 -3.99 14.27
CA GLU A 138 -4.42 -2.92 15.08
C GLU A 138 -3.22 -2.26 14.38
N ILE A 139 -2.31 -3.05 13.81
CA ILE A 139 -1.15 -2.53 13.08
C ILE A 139 -1.59 -1.80 11.82
N TRP A 140 -2.50 -2.36 11.02
CA TRP A 140 -2.94 -1.75 9.76
C TRP A 140 -3.69 -0.43 9.98
N HIS A 141 -4.51 -0.32 11.03
CA HIS A 141 -5.11 0.96 11.43
C HIS A 141 -4.04 2.02 11.75
N LYS A 142 -2.94 1.64 12.41
CA LYS A 142 -1.82 2.56 12.66
C LYS A 142 -1.07 2.92 11.39
N LEU A 143 -0.95 2.00 10.43
CA LEU A 143 -0.35 2.30 9.13
C LEU A 143 -1.17 3.36 8.38
N LEU A 144 -2.50 3.28 8.40
CA LEU A 144 -3.39 4.24 7.74
C LEU A 144 -3.26 5.68 8.28
N ARG A 145 -2.69 5.85 9.48
CA ARG A 145 -2.41 7.16 10.08
C ARG A 145 -1.09 7.78 9.61
N ILE A 146 -0.27 7.05 8.84
CA ILE A 146 0.98 7.58 8.32
C ILE A 146 0.64 8.37 7.03
N PRO A 147 0.83 9.69 6.98
CA PRO A 147 0.47 10.48 5.80
C PRO A 147 1.35 10.15 4.59
N PHE A 148 0.92 10.56 3.40
CA PHE A 148 1.73 10.52 2.19
C PHE A 148 3.07 11.24 2.41
N GLY A 149 4.19 10.60 2.06
CA GLY A 149 5.54 11.14 2.33
C GLY A 149 6.05 10.88 3.75
N GLY A 150 5.18 10.58 4.70
CA GLY A 150 5.56 10.20 6.06
C GLY A 150 6.24 8.82 6.13
N LEU A 151 7.07 8.61 7.14
CA LEU A 151 7.70 7.35 7.46
C LEU A 151 7.64 7.09 8.96
N THR A 152 7.58 5.81 9.32
CA THR A 152 7.69 5.38 10.71
C THR A 152 8.66 4.21 10.84
N THR A 153 8.87 3.76 12.07
CA THR A 153 9.70 2.59 12.36
C THR A 153 8.85 1.47 12.93
N TYR A 154 9.30 0.22 12.75
CA TYR A 154 8.57 -0.95 13.25
C TYR A 154 8.21 -0.80 14.74
N MET A 155 9.17 -0.43 15.59
CA MET A 155 8.94 -0.33 17.02
C MET A 155 8.02 0.84 17.41
N ALA A 156 8.00 1.92 16.62
CA ALA A 156 7.11 3.06 16.86
C ALA A 156 5.63 2.69 16.69
N LEU A 157 5.29 1.67 15.88
CA LEU A 157 3.90 1.22 15.71
C LEU A 157 3.28 0.68 17.00
N THR A 158 4.07 0.22 17.97
CA THR A 158 3.54 -0.36 19.22
C THR A 158 4.08 0.33 20.47
N GLY A 159 4.76 1.47 20.31
CA GLY A 159 5.39 2.18 21.43
C GLY A 159 6.42 1.31 22.16
N ASN A 160 7.16 0.47 21.43
CA ASN A 160 8.15 -0.48 21.96
C ASN A 160 7.58 -1.59 22.88
N ARG A 161 6.27 -1.85 22.84
CA ARG A 161 5.62 -2.84 23.74
C ARG A 161 5.55 -4.26 23.17
N GLN A 162 5.97 -4.46 21.92
CA GLN A 162 5.81 -5.72 21.18
C GLN A 162 7.11 -6.14 20.50
N ASP A 163 7.24 -7.43 20.19
CA ASP A 163 8.39 -7.99 19.45
C ASP A 163 8.45 -7.45 18.01
N ALA A 164 9.63 -6.97 17.60
CA ALA A 164 9.90 -6.47 16.25
C ALA A 164 9.54 -7.46 15.14
N ARG A 165 9.71 -8.78 15.38
CA ARG A 165 9.34 -9.85 14.45
C ARG A 165 7.83 -9.94 14.29
N ALA A 166 7.08 -9.89 15.39
CA ALA A 166 5.62 -9.94 15.35
C ALA A 166 5.07 -8.73 14.58
N ILE A 167 5.60 -7.53 14.86
CA ILE A 167 5.23 -6.32 14.13
C ILE A 167 5.58 -6.44 12.64
N GLY A 168 6.80 -6.90 12.32
CA GLY A 168 7.23 -7.11 10.94
C GLY A 168 6.32 -8.07 10.17
N SER A 169 5.93 -9.18 10.78
CA SER A 169 4.97 -10.13 10.22
C SER A 169 3.59 -9.51 10.01
N ALA A 170 3.08 -8.72 10.95
CA ALA A 170 1.80 -8.03 10.81
C ALA A 170 1.82 -6.98 9.68
N VAL A 171 2.90 -6.19 9.59
CA VAL A 171 3.12 -5.22 8.50
C VAL A 171 3.18 -5.92 7.14
N GLY A 172 3.91 -7.04 7.06
CA GLY A 172 4.07 -7.82 5.83
C GLY A 172 2.84 -8.61 5.40
N ALA A 173 1.90 -8.86 6.31
CA ALA A 173 0.64 -9.55 6.03
C ALA A 173 -0.47 -8.62 5.49
N ASN A 174 -0.17 -7.33 5.29
CA ASN A 174 -1.11 -6.36 4.75
C ASN A 174 -1.71 -6.83 3.41
N PRO A 175 -3.04 -6.99 3.29
CA PRO A 175 -3.68 -7.44 2.05
C PRO A 175 -3.90 -6.32 1.02
N VAL A 176 -3.83 -5.05 1.41
CA VAL A 176 -4.15 -3.91 0.54
C VAL A 176 -2.89 -3.10 0.30
N ALA A 177 -2.06 -3.55 -0.64
CA ALA A 177 -0.83 -2.87 -1.02
C ALA A 177 -1.07 -1.38 -1.31
N TYR A 178 -0.07 -0.56 -1.00
CA TYR A 178 -0.06 0.90 -1.21
C TYR A 178 -1.08 1.68 -0.36
N LEU A 179 -2.37 1.36 -0.43
CA LEU A 179 -3.43 2.08 0.30
C LEU A 179 -3.30 1.92 1.81
N VAL A 180 -3.04 0.69 2.29
CA VAL A 180 -2.51 0.49 3.65
C VAL A 180 -0.99 0.59 3.53
N PRO A 181 -0.35 1.68 4.01
CA PRO A 181 0.98 2.08 3.55
C PRO A 181 2.11 1.37 4.30
N CYS A 182 2.13 0.04 4.21
CA CYS A 182 3.16 -0.82 4.82
C CYS A 182 4.58 -0.54 4.31
N HIS A 183 4.74 0.04 3.13
CA HIS A 183 6.03 0.50 2.60
C HIS A 183 6.63 1.67 3.39
N ARG A 184 5.81 2.45 4.12
CA ARG A 184 6.27 3.58 4.95
C ARG A 184 6.91 3.15 6.28
N VAL A 185 6.95 1.85 6.58
CA VAL A 185 7.63 1.30 7.77
C VAL A 185 9.06 0.89 7.40
N ILE A 186 10.03 1.52 8.04
CA ILE A 186 11.47 1.26 7.81
C ILE A 186 12.23 1.09 9.14
N ARG A 187 13.54 0.90 9.08
CA ARG A 187 14.37 0.83 10.28
C ARG A 187 14.76 2.21 10.77
N THR A 188 15.09 2.31 12.05
CA THR A 188 15.53 3.54 12.73
C THR A 188 16.81 4.14 12.12
N ASP A 189 17.67 3.32 11.52
CA ASP A 189 18.90 3.77 10.84
C ASP A 189 18.66 4.33 9.42
N GLY A 190 17.40 4.38 8.98
CA GLY A 190 17.03 4.79 7.62
C GLY A 190 17.18 3.67 6.58
N SER A 191 17.63 2.47 6.96
CA SER A 191 17.63 1.33 6.05
C SER A 191 16.24 0.69 5.95
N PHE A 192 16.01 -0.01 4.84
CA PHE A 192 14.87 -0.90 4.71
C PHE A 192 15.30 -2.14 3.94
N HIS A 193 14.70 -3.26 4.34
CA HIS A 193 14.77 -4.53 3.63
C HIS A 193 13.37 -5.12 3.65
N GLY A 194 13.13 -6.13 2.81
CA GLY A 194 11.91 -6.91 2.89
C GLY A 194 10.68 -6.08 2.51
N TYR A 195 9.95 -6.59 1.53
CA TYR A 195 8.64 -6.09 1.17
C TYR A 195 7.94 -7.25 0.49
N HIS A 196 6.65 -7.43 0.76
CA HIS A 196 5.91 -8.56 0.22
C HIS A 196 6.06 -8.63 -1.32
N TRP A 197 6.00 -7.47 -1.97
CA TRP A 197 6.17 -7.32 -3.41
C TRP A 197 7.59 -6.89 -3.83
N GLY A 198 8.60 -7.17 -3.01
CA GLY A 198 10.01 -6.95 -3.34
C GLY A 198 10.56 -5.55 -3.02
N THR A 199 11.83 -5.50 -2.63
CA THR A 199 12.51 -4.27 -2.19
C THR A 199 12.59 -3.21 -3.31
N ALA A 200 12.61 -3.63 -4.58
CA ALA A 200 12.63 -2.71 -5.73
C ALA A 200 11.35 -1.86 -5.78
N LEU A 201 10.19 -2.47 -5.62
CA LEU A 201 8.92 -1.75 -5.57
C LEU A 201 8.84 -0.85 -4.33
N LYS A 202 9.24 -1.35 -3.15
CA LYS A 202 9.30 -0.51 -1.93
C LYS A 202 10.14 0.75 -2.16
N ARG A 203 11.28 0.64 -2.85
CA ARG A 203 12.12 1.79 -3.21
C ARG A 203 11.40 2.75 -4.15
N LYS A 204 10.76 2.26 -5.21
CA LYS A 204 9.97 3.10 -6.15
C LYS A 204 8.89 3.90 -5.40
N LEU A 205 8.15 3.24 -4.51
CA LEU A 205 7.13 3.88 -3.68
C LEU A 205 7.73 4.97 -2.78
N LEU A 206 8.84 4.66 -2.09
CA LEU A 206 9.49 5.64 -1.20
C LEU A 206 10.02 6.86 -1.95
N VAL A 207 10.55 6.68 -3.17
CA VAL A 207 11.00 7.77 -4.05
C VAL A 207 9.82 8.62 -4.52
N TYR A 208 8.75 7.98 -4.98
CA TYR A 208 7.54 8.67 -5.45
C TYR A 208 6.93 9.58 -4.39
N GLU A 209 7.02 9.17 -3.12
CA GLU A 209 6.51 9.96 -2.00
C GLU A 209 7.50 11.00 -1.46
N VAL A 210 8.66 11.20 -2.09
CA VAL A 210 9.57 12.29 -1.68
C VAL A 210 8.92 13.63 -2.06
N PRO A 211 8.74 14.57 -1.12
CA PRO A 211 8.21 15.89 -1.45
C PRO A 211 9.13 16.63 -2.42
N ASP A 212 8.57 17.32 -3.41
CA ASP A 212 9.30 18.14 -4.40
C ASP A 212 10.23 19.21 -3.77
N THR A 213 10.04 19.54 -2.50
CA THR A 213 10.86 20.52 -1.76
C THR A 213 12.18 19.97 -1.23
N GLN A 214 12.51 18.69 -1.47
CA GLN A 214 13.79 18.11 -1.11
C GLN A 214 14.57 17.83 -2.40
N PRO A 215 15.80 18.35 -2.57
CA PRO A 215 16.62 18.02 -3.71
C PRO A 215 16.86 16.51 -3.75
N VAL A 216 16.12 15.80 -4.58
CA VAL A 216 16.51 14.47 -5.07
C VAL A 216 17.52 14.77 -6.17
N LEU A 217 18.73 15.13 -5.77
CA LEU A 217 19.79 15.45 -6.72
C LEU A 217 20.20 14.16 -7.42
N PHE A 218 20.11 14.20 -8.74
CA PHE A 218 20.56 13.16 -9.66
C PHE A 218 22.08 12.95 -9.60
#